data_AF-A0A1S6GYT5-F1
#
_entry.id   AF-A0A1S6GYT5-F1
#
_cell.length_a   1.000
_cell.length_b   1.000
_cell.length_c   1.000
_cell.angle_alpha   90.00
_cell.angle_beta   90.00
_cell.angle_gamma   90.00
#
_symmetry.space_group_name_H-M   'P 1'
#
loop_
_entity.id
_entity.type
_entity.pdbx_description
1 polymer ?
#
loop_
_entity_poly.entity_id
_entity_poly.type
_entity_poly.pdbx_seq_one_letter_code
_entity_poly.pdbx_strand_id
1 'polypeptide(L)'
;MVSPGRAYERFMEGPKRNPFQVVFGFFGALIRWLIFIAAILLLIMIFTAGFNATSKGLTQTYATRLEVAITNNELLAPVYTGIKDVLKFTKDPTLIERQYGWRTSVDDNKDNLKLGLRFIRQFAPEQPRYETRDEILLSAGVEISSLKDNSYVKFSCNADEIPKEKISINYNQPVLIQKNEIKVLDVVCRIPASTLKIPEGRELSSQKVKLSAVYDFETTSTLGVYTMQQAYFDNLMNKGINPLENINDPNLDKNARQTIPEATYGPMQAVLGLSYSQPLTERNSAEDDTYNLRLKIQKSSSSWLGRLSKINQVYIYLPTNFELVDENFKEVQDLSVEELAEISGSKKYRLDDEKINGLNNQCNLYYKSDPQGCKDLFERGFIITTTKFRANSLEPSLVYDFIGAEIDYDFETETFASFTLVSQFV
;
A
#
# COMPACT_ATOMS: atom_id res chain seq x y z
N MET A 1 -66.00 30.84 34.75
CA MET A 1 -66.96 30.65 33.63
C MET A 1 -66.16 30.35 32.38
N VAL A 2 -66.17 29.09 31.95
CA VAL A 2 -65.50 28.58 30.75
C VAL A 2 -66.56 27.84 29.96
N SER A 3 -66.77 28.22 28.70
CA SER A 3 -67.79 27.67 27.81
C SER A 3 -67.31 26.35 27.21
N PRO A 4 -68.06 25.23 27.34
CA PRO A 4 -67.75 23.98 26.68
C PRO A 4 -68.54 23.90 25.35
N GLY A 5 -67.85 24.01 24.23
CA GLY A 5 -68.49 23.87 22.93
C GLY A 5 -67.49 23.82 21.80
N ARG A 6 -66.95 22.62 21.53
CA ARG A 6 -66.42 22.10 20.24
C ARG A 6 -65.56 20.85 20.49
N ALA A 7 -66.21 19.71 20.73
CA ALA A 7 -65.51 18.42 20.81
C ALA A 7 -66.29 17.26 20.16
N TYR A 8 -67.30 17.53 19.34
CA TYR A 8 -68.21 16.47 18.84
C TYR A 8 -68.40 16.39 17.32
N GLU A 9 -67.49 16.94 16.50
CA GLU A 9 -67.63 16.85 15.03
C GLU A 9 -66.46 16.14 14.30
N ARG A 10 -65.51 15.50 15.00
CA ARG A 10 -64.38 14.79 14.34
C ARG A 10 -64.39 13.26 14.48
N PHE A 11 -65.55 12.64 14.63
CA PHE A 11 -65.63 11.17 14.78
C PHE A 11 -66.46 10.42 13.71
N MET A 12 -66.81 11.06 12.60
CA MET A 12 -67.68 10.44 11.57
C MET A 12 -67.14 10.58 10.13
N GLU A 13 -65.83 10.45 9.92
CA GLU A 13 -65.28 10.13 8.59
C GLU A 13 -64.34 8.92 8.70
N GLY A 14 -64.93 7.72 8.64
CA GLY A 14 -64.17 6.49 8.48
C GLY A 14 -63.43 6.49 7.13
N PRO A 15 -62.21 5.95 7.04
CA PRO A 15 -61.44 5.96 5.81
C PRO A 15 -62.14 5.09 4.76
N LYS A 16 -62.63 5.73 3.68
CA LYS A 16 -63.06 5.05 2.45
C LYS A 16 -61.84 4.33 1.86
N ARG A 17 -61.61 3.07 2.25
CA ARG A 17 -60.63 2.20 1.61
C ARG A 17 -61.11 1.93 0.19
N ASN A 18 -60.47 2.56 -0.78
CA ASN A 18 -60.72 2.32 -2.19
C ASN A 18 -60.46 0.83 -2.50
N PRO A 19 -61.43 0.07 -3.02
CA PRO A 19 -61.27 -1.37 -3.26
C PRO A 19 -60.13 -1.68 -4.25
N PHE A 20 -59.75 -0.69 -5.08
CA PHE A 20 -58.60 -0.78 -5.98
C PHE A 20 -57.25 -0.86 -5.26
N GLN A 21 -57.09 -0.30 -4.05
CA GLN A 21 -55.81 -0.39 -3.32
C GLN A 21 -55.47 -1.80 -2.87
N VAL A 22 -56.48 -2.64 -2.59
CA VAL A 22 -56.26 -4.05 -2.23
C VAL A 22 -55.78 -4.83 -3.46
N VAL A 23 -56.41 -4.60 -4.62
CA VAL A 23 -56.02 -5.24 -5.90
C VAL A 23 -54.63 -4.79 -6.34
N PHE A 24 -54.31 -3.50 -6.28
CA PHE A 24 -52.96 -2.99 -6.58
C PHE A 24 -51.90 -3.48 -5.59
N GLY A 25 -52.27 -3.73 -4.32
CA GLY A 25 -51.38 -4.34 -3.33
C GLY A 25 -50.99 -5.78 -3.67
N PHE A 26 -51.96 -6.60 -4.11
CA PHE A 26 -51.70 -7.98 -4.55
C PHE A 26 -50.86 -8.03 -5.83
N PHE A 27 -51.17 -7.19 -6.82
CA PHE A 27 -50.37 -7.10 -8.04
C PHE A 27 -48.94 -6.59 -7.76
N GLY A 28 -48.78 -5.61 -6.86
CA GLY A 28 -47.46 -5.14 -6.43
C GLY A 28 -46.65 -6.21 -5.71
N ALA A 29 -47.27 -7.04 -4.86
CA ALA A 29 -46.60 -8.16 -4.21
C ALA A 29 -46.17 -9.24 -5.21
N LEU A 30 -47.01 -9.53 -6.20
CA LEU A 30 -46.74 -10.52 -7.25
C LEU A 30 -45.59 -10.08 -8.16
N ILE A 31 -45.55 -8.80 -8.54
CA ILE A 31 -44.43 -8.22 -9.30
C ILE A 31 -43.12 -8.28 -8.49
N ARG A 32 -43.14 -7.96 -7.19
CA ARG A 32 -41.95 -8.08 -6.32
C ARG A 32 -41.45 -9.52 -6.24
N TRP A 33 -42.35 -10.49 -6.15
CA TRP A 33 -42.02 -11.92 -6.15
C TRP A 33 -41.42 -12.38 -7.48
N LEU A 34 -41.98 -11.93 -8.61
CA LEU A 34 -41.44 -12.23 -9.94
C LEU A 34 -40.03 -11.63 -10.12
N ILE A 35 -39.80 -10.40 -9.66
CA ILE A 35 -38.46 -9.78 -9.69
C ILE A 35 -37.48 -10.57 -8.81
N PHE A 36 -37.91 -11.00 -7.62
CA PHE A 36 -37.08 -11.80 -6.72
C PHE A 36 -36.72 -13.17 -7.32
N ILE A 37 -37.69 -13.87 -7.92
CA ILE A 37 -37.43 -15.15 -8.62
C ILE A 37 -36.51 -14.93 -9.83
N ALA A 38 -36.72 -13.87 -10.61
CA ALA A 38 -35.86 -13.55 -11.75
C ALA A 38 -34.42 -13.25 -11.30
N ALA A 39 -34.23 -12.56 -10.17
CA ALA A 39 -32.91 -12.32 -9.60
C ALA A 39 -32.22 -13.62 -9.13
N ILE A 40 -32.97 -14.54 -8.51
CA ILE A 40 -32.44 -15.86 -8.13
C ILE A 40 -32.06 -16.68 -9.36
N LEU A 41 -32.91 -16.70 -10.40
CA LEU A 41 -32.62 -17.42 -11.64
C LEU A 41 -31.40 -16.84 -12.36
N LEU A 42 -31.24 -15.51 -12.36
CA LEU A 42 -30.04 -14.85 -12.88
C LEU A 42 -28.79 -15.27 -12.10
N LEU A 43 -28.86 -15.33 -10.76
CA LEU A 43 -27.78 -15.82 -9.90
C LEU A 43 -27.41 -17.27 -10.21
N ILE A 44 -28.40 -18.15 -10.36
CA ILE A 44 -28.18 -19.56 -10.73
C ILE A 44 -27.54 -19.66 -12.12
N MET A 45 -27.98 -18.84 -13.08
CA MET A 45 -27.41 -18.81 -14.43
C MET A 45 -25.95 -18.33 -14.42
N ILE A 46 -25.63 -17.30 -13.63
CA ILE A 46 -24.25 -16.84 -13.43
C ILE A 46 -23.40 -17.93 -12.79
N PHE A 47 -23.93 -18.63 -11.78
CA PHE A 47 -23.21 -19.69 -11.07
C PHE A 47 -22.94 -20.90 -11.98
N THR A 48 -23.94 -21.35 -12.74
CA THR A 48 -23.81 -22.46 -13.68
C THR A 48 -22.93 -22.11 -14.88
N ALA A 49 -23.00 -20.88 -15.39
CA ALA A 49 -22.07 -20.39 -16.41
C ALA A 49 -20.62 -20.35 -15.89
N GLY A 50 -20.42 -19.90 -14.66
CA GLY A 50 -19.10 -19.89 -13.99
C GLY A 50 -18.52 -21.29 -13.81
N PHE A 51 -19.35 -22.26 -13.37
CA PHE A 51 -18.94 -23.64 -13.14
C PHE A 51 -18.67 -24.41 -14.46
N ASN A 52 -19.43 -24.13 -15.51
CA ASN A 52 -19.19 -24.72 -16.83
C ASN A 52 -17.99 -24.09 -17.55
N ALA A 53 -17.67 -22.82 -17.27
CA ALA A 53 -16.51 -22.13 -17.85
C ALA A 53 -15.19 -22.70 -17.32
N THR A 54 -15.08 -22.98 -16.02
CA THR A 54 -13.86 -23.53 -15.39
C THR A 54 -13.47 -24.92 -15.91
N SER A 55 -14.41 -25.71 -16.45
CA SER A 55 -14.15 -27.09 -16.90
C SER A 55 -13.59 -27.24 -18.32
N LYS A 56 -13.56 -26.18 -19.15
CA LYS A 56 -13.25 -26.32 -20.60
C LYS A 56 -12.03 -25.55 -21.12
N GLY A 57 -11.22 -24.89 -20.28
CA GLY A 57 -9.94 -24.29 -20.69
C GLY A 57 -9.98 -23.18 -21.77
N LEU A 58 -11.16 -22.79 -22.26
CA LEU A 58 -11.40 -21.72 -23.23
C LEU A 58 -11.65 -20.35 -22.59
N THR A 59 -11.39 -20.23 -21.28
CA THR A 59 -11.87 -19.13 -20.44
C THR A 59 -11.18 -17.80 -20.71
N GLN A 60 -9.90 -17.78 -21.06
CA GLN A 60 -9.17 -16.52 -21.16
C GLN A 60 -9.67 -15.64 -22.31
N THR A 61 -9.80 -16.18 -23.53
CA THR A 61 -10.18 -15.37 -24.70
C THR A 61 -11.64 -14.89 -24.67
N TYR A 62 -12.55 -15.71 -24.11
CA TYR A 62 -13.95 -15.32 -23.93
C TYR A 62 -14.16 -14.41 -22.73
N ALA A 63 -13.43 -14.61 -21.63
CA ALA A 63 -13.49 -13.71 -20.47
C ALA A 63 -12.99 -12.31 -20.83
N THR A 64 -11.91 -12.18 -21.60
CA THR A 64 -11.43 -10.86 -22.03
C THR A 64 -12.41 -10.16 -22.98
N ARG A 65 -13.06 -10.90 -23.90
CA ARG A 65 -14.10 -10.32 -24.78
C ARG A 65 -15.37 -9.94 -24.02
N LEU A 66 -15.77 -10.73 -23.02
CA LEU A 66 -16.90 -10.44 -22.16
C LEU A 66 -16.60 -9.26 -21.23
N GLU A 67 -15.39 -9.20 -20.66
CA GLU A 67 -14.92 -8.10 -19.82
C GLU A 67 -14.94 -6.78 -20.59
N VAL A 68 -14.45 -6.75 -21.83
CA VAL A 68 -14.49 -5.57 -22.71
C VAL A 68 -15.93 -5.19 -23.09
N ALA A 69 -16.80 -6.16 -23.39
CA ALA A 69 -18.20 -5.89 -23.72
C ALA A 69 -19.02 -5.37 -22.52
N ILE A 70 -18.70 -5.82 -21.31
CA ILE A 70 -19.36 -5.41 -20.07
C ILE A 70 -18.85 -4.06 -19.58
N THR A 71 -17.54 -3.78 -19.68
CA THR A 71 -16.98 -2.47 -19.29
C THR A 71 -17.40 -1.33 -20.22
N ASN A 72 -17.69 -1.61 -21.50
CA ASN A 72 -18.21 -0.63 -22.45
C ASN A 72 -19.72 -0.37 -22.31
N ASN A 73 -20.43 -1.07 -21.41
CA ASN A 73 -21.85 -0.86 -21.16
C ASN A 73 -22.03 -0.10 -19.83
N GLU A 74 -22.49 1.16 -19.89
CA GLU A 74 -22.66 2.05 -18.74
C GLU A 74 -23.51 1.47 -17.60
N LEU A 75 -24.41 0.52 -17.90
CA LEU A 75 -25.34 -0.06 -16.94
C LEU A 75 -24.79 -1.31 -16.25
N LEU A 76 -23.91 -2.06 -16.93
CA LEU A 76 -23.31 -3.30 -16.42
C LEU A 76 -21.91 -3.10 -15.84
N ALA A 77 -21.20 -2.05 -16.25
CA ALA A 77 -19.90 -1.69 -15.72
C ALA A 77 -19.88 -1.57 -14.18
N PRO A 78 -20.86 -0.91 -13.51
CA PRO A 78 -20.86 -0.77 -12.05
C PRO A 78 -21.09 -2.09 -11.31
N VAL A 79 -21.91 -2.99 -11.89
CA VAL A 79 -22.20 -4.30 -11.31
C VAL A 79 -20.97 -5.21 -11.45
N TYR A 80 -20.30 -5.14 -12.59
CA TYR A 80 -19.10 -5.91 -12.86
C TYR A 80 -17.92 -5.47 -12.01
N THR A 81 -17.69 -4.16 -11.85
CA THR A 81 -16.70 -3.64 -10.89
C THR A 81 -17.04 -4.07 -9.48
N GLY A 82 -18.30 -3.98 -9.06
CA GLY A 82 -18.75 -4.47 -7.75
C GLY A 82 -18.47 -5.96 -7.52
N ILE A 83 -18.77 -6.83 -8.49
CA ILE A 83 -18.46 -8.28 -8.41
C ILE A 83 -16.95 -8.52 -8.38
N LYS A 84 -16.18 -7.82 -9.22
CA LYS A 84 -14.72 -7.92 -9.27
C LYS A 84 -14.11 -7.50 -7.94
N ASP A 85 -14.64 -6.47 -7.30
CA ASP A 85 -14.20 -6.02 -5.98
C ASP A 85 -14.56 -7.03 -4.89
N VAL A 86 -15.77 -7.60 -4.91
CA VAL A 86 -16.14 -8.70 -3.98
C VAL A 86 -15.23 -9.91 -4.15
N LEU A 87 -14.93 -10.32 -5.40
CA LEU A 87 -14.00 -11.42 -5.67
C LEU A 87 -12.55 -11.11 -5.26
N LYS A 88 -12.16 -9.83 -5.30
CA LYS A 88 -10.87 -9.39 -4.76
C LYS A 88 -10.86 -9.47 -3.24
N PHE A 89 -11.92 -9.03 -2.56
CA PHE A 89 -12.05 -9.12 -1.10
C PHE A 89 -12.05 -10.55 -0.58
N THR A 90 -12.68 -11.49 -1.29
CA THR A 90 -12.65 -12.92 -0.88
C THR A 90 -11.28 -13.55 -1.04
N LYS A 91 -10.48 -13.08 -2.01
CA LYS A 91 -9.09 -13.56 -2.22
C LYS A 91 -8.08 -12.87 -1.32
N ASP A 92 -8.34 -11.61 -0.97
CA ASP A 92 -7.49 -10.79 -0.12
C ASP A 92 -8.37 -9.94 0.83
N PRO A 93 -8.72 -10.48 2.01
CA PRO A 93 -9.58 -9.77 2.97
C PRO A 93 -8.90 -8.53 3.56
N THR A 94 -7.57 -8.41 3.44
CA THR A 94 -6.81 -7.26 3.96
C THR A 94 -7.01 -5.99 3.12
N LEU A 95 -7.66 -6.08 1.95
CA LEU A 95 -7.94 -4.93 1.08
C LEU A 95 -8.75 -3.82 1.77
N ILE A 96 -9.70 -4.17 2.64
CA ILE A 96 -10.48 -3.19 3.42
C ILE A 96 -9.57 -2.47 4.41
N GLU A 97 -8.71 -3.23 5.08
CA GLU A 97 -7.79 -2.71 6.09
C GLU A 97 -6.70 -1.81 5.48
N ARG A 98 -6.34 -2.02 4.21
CA ARG A 98 -5.40 -1.16 3.48
C ARG A 98 -5.99 0.22 3.18
N GLN A 99 -7.31 0.32 2.97
CA GLN A 99 -7.99 1.55 2.51
C GLN A 99 -8.48 2.46 3.64
N TYR A 100 -8.73 1.91 4.83
CA TYR A 100 -9.33 2.67 5.94
C TYR A 100 -8.48 2.58 7.21
N GLY A 101 -8.29 3.72 7.89
CA GLY A 101 -7.98 3.75 9.32
C GLY A 101 -6.52 3.94 9.74
N TRP A 102 -5.57 4.03 8.81
CA TRP A 102 -4.15 4.17 9.15
C TRP A 102 -3.67 5.59 8.88
N ARG A 103 -3.40 6.33 9.96
CA ARG A 103 -2.78 7.66 9.91
C ARG A 103 -1.34 7.53 10.38
N THR A 104 -0.45 8.30 9.80
CA THR A 104 0.91 8.47 10.28
C THR A 104 1.27 9.94 10.15
N SER A 105 1.95 10.49 11.14
CA SER A 105 2.70 11.72 11.00
C SER A 105 4.03 11.38 10.33
N VAL A 106 4.50 12.26 9.46
CA VAL A 106 5.86 12.16 8.94
C VAL A 106 6.74 12.85 9.96
N ASP A 107 7.81 12.18 10.40
CA ASP A 107 8.81 12.81 11.24
C ASP A 107 9.30 14.07 10.52
N ASP A 108 9.19 15.21 11.19
CA ASP A 108 9.64 16.51 10.70
C ASP A 108 11.18 16.48 10.68
N ASN A 109 11.75 15.74 9.72
CA ASN A 109 13.14 15.87 9.35
C ASN A 109 13.26 17.23 8.67
N LYS A 110 13.26 18.30 9.48
CA LYS A 110 13.27 19.72 9.10
C LYS A 110 14.40 20.06 8.14
N ASP A 111 15.36 19.15 7.99
CA ASP A 111 16.57 19.33 7.20
C ASP A 111 16.55 18.63 5.83
N ASN A 112 15.63 17.70 5.51
CA ASN A 112 15.62 17.10 4.16
C ASN A 112 14.32 16.41 3.69
N LEU A 113 13.44 17.16 3.02
CA LEU A 113 12.26 16.64 2.29
C LEU A 113 12.62 15.86 1.00
N LYS A 114 13.88 15.45 0.82
CA LYS A 114 14.41 14.94 -0.45
C LYS A 114 15.07 13.56 -0.34
N LEU A 115 14.66 12.75 0.63
CA LEU A 115 15.22 11.42 0.86
C LEU A 115 14.79 10.41 -0.23
N GLY A 116 15.76 9.78 -0.90
CA GLY A 116 15.53 8.85 -2.01
C GLY A 116 16.08 9.37 -3.35
N LEU A 117 15.65 8.74 -4.47
CA LEU A 117 16.11 9.07 -5.82
C LEU A 117 15.07 9.88 -6.61
N ARG A 118 15.50 11.00 -7.21
CA ARG A 118 14.67 11.85 -8.06
C ARG A 118 15.34 12.14 -9.40
N PHE A 119 14.56 12.10 -10.48
CA PHE A 119 14.98 12.63 -11.77
C PHE A 119 14.80 14.16 -11.78
N ILE A 120 15.90 14.89 -11.69
CA ILE A 120 15.92 16.37 -11.69
C ILE A 120 15.96 16.95 -13.11
N ARG A 121 16.45 16.16 -14.09
CA ARG A 121 16.35 16.47 -15.52
C ARG A 121 15.71 15.28 -16.22
N GLN A 122 14.70 15.58 -17.04
CA GLN A 122 13.96 14.56 -17.78
C GLN A 122 14.90 13.71 -18.63
N PHE A 123 14.68 12.40 -18.64
CA PHE A 123 15.37 11.50 -19.55
C PHE A 123 14.99 11.84 -20.98
N ALA A 124 15.96 12.30 -21.76
CA ALA A 124 15.74 12.81 -23.10
C ALA A 124 16.94 12.48 -24.01
N PRO A 125 16.71 12.32 -25.32
CA PRO A 125 17.82 12.22 -26.25
C PRO A 125 18.53 13.58 -26.37
N GLU A 126 19.85 13.56 -26.58
CA GLU A 126 20.62 14.79 -26.81
C GLU A 126 20.19 15.51 -28.11
N GLN A 127 19.70 14.75 -29.08
CA GLN A 127 19.13 15.25 -30.33
C GLN A 127 17.76 14.61 -30.60
N PRO A 128 16.80 15.33 -31.19
CA PRO A 128 15.46 14.78 -31.44
C PRO A 128 15.41 13.74 -32.58
N ARG A 129 16.40 13.77 -33.48
CA ARG A 129 16.49 12.92 -34.67
C ARG A 129 17.90 12.39 -34.84
N TYR A 130 18.01 11.12 -35.21
CA TYR A 130 19.28 10.44 -35.47
C TYR A 130 19.22 9.77 -36.83
N GLU A 131 20.35 9.78 -37.54
CA GLU A 131 20.52 8.93 -38.71
C GLU A 131 20.85 7.50 -38.26
N THR A 132 20.57 6.51 -39.11
CA THR A 132 20.87 5.09 -38.80
C THR A 132 22.34 4.78 -38.49
N ARG A 133 23.26 5.68 -38.85
CA ARG A 133 24.70 5.56 -38.60
C ARG A 133 25.16 6.27 -37.33
N ASP A 134 24.27 7.02 -36.68
CA ASP A 134 24.61 7.79 -35.49
C ASP A 134 24.54 6.91 -34.25
N GLU A 135 25.45 7.15 -33.31
CA GLU A 135 25.27 6.70 -31.93
C GLU A 135 24.22 7.57 -31.26
N ILE A 136 23.32 6.93 -30.50
CA ILE A 136 22.25 7.63 -29.79
C ILE A 136 22.65 7.80 -28.34
N LEU A 137 22.65 9.05 -27.90
CA LEU A 137 22.91 9.42 -26.53
C LEU A 137 21.62 9.93 -25.89
N LEU A 138 21.22 9.30 -24.78
CA LEU A 138 20.11 9.77 -23.96
C LEU A 138 20.63 10.03 -22.56
N SER A 139 20.30 11.19 -21.99
CA SER A 139 20.78 11.59 -20.67
C SER A 139 19.64 11.92 -19.72
N ALA A 140 19.87 11.68 -18.43
CA ALA A 140 19.01 12.11 -17.33
C ALA A 140 19.88 12.63 -16.19
N GLY A 141 19.41 13.69 -15.53
CA GLY A 141 20.00 14.19 -14.29
C GLY A 141 19.29 13.55 -13.11
N VAL A 142 20.05 12.96 -12.19
CA VAL A 142 19.53 12.23 -11.03
C VAL A 142 20.09 12.85 -9.76
N GLU A 143 19.22 13.13 -8.79
CA GLU A 143 19.59 13.52 -7.42
C GLU A 143 19.24 12.37 -6.48
N ILE A 144 20.18 11.99 -5.61
CA ILE A 144 20.01 10.85 -4.71
C ILE A 144 20.51 11.23 -3.32
N SER A 145 19.78 10.79 -2.29
CA SER A 145 20.20 10.86 -0.89
C SER A 145 19.75 9.64 -0.11
N SER A 146 20.51 9.28 0.93
CA SER A 146 20.21 8.14 1.80
C SER A 146 20.41 8.50 3.28
N LEU A 147 19.68 7.77 4.14
CA LEU A 147 19.88 7.76 5.58
C LEU A 147 20.73 6.59 6.07
N LYS A 148 21.01 5.62 5.21
CA LYS A 148 21.89 4.48 5.52
C LYS A 148 23.34 4.90 5.37
N ASP A 149 24.22 4.33 6.19
CA ASP A 149 25.67 4.59 6.12
C ASP A 149 26.24 4.27 4.75
N ASN A 150 25.75 3.20 4.12
CA ASN A 150 26.10 2.82 2.77
C ASN A 150 24.84 2.39 2.01
N SER A 151 24.47 3.17 0.99
CA SER A 151 23.40 2.85 0.05
C SER A 151 23.93 2.68 -1.37
N TYR A 152 23.34 1.76 -2.12
CA TYR A 152 23.75 1.43 -3.48
C TYR A 152 22.64 1.69 -4.49
N VAL A 153 23.00 2.37 -5.58
CA VAL A 153 22.09 2.60 -6.72
C VAL A 153 22.63 1.95 -7.97
N LYS A 154 21.80 1.15 -8.63
CA LYS A 154 22.12 0.52 -9.90
C LYS A 154 21.23 1.07 -11.01
N PHE A 155 21.87 1.57 -12.07
CA PHE A 155 21.17 2.03 -13.26
C PHE A 155 21.17 0.96 -14.35
N SER A 156 20.13 0.95 -15.17
CA SER A 156 20.09 0.15 -16.39
C SER A 156 19.26 0.82 -17.47
N CYS A 157 19.66 0.63 -18.72
CA CYS A 157 18.95 1.15 -19.88
C CYS A 157 18.50 -0.02 -20.77
N ASN A 158 17.27 0.04 -21.28
CA ASN A 158 16.72 -0.95 -22.20
C ASN A 158 15.97 -0.22 -23.32
N ALA A 159 16.05 -0.72 -24.55
CA ALA A 159 15.28 -0.22 -25.69
C ALA A 159 14.58 -1.38 -26.38
N ASP A 160 13.40 -1.12 -26.94
CA ASP A 160 12.65 -2.15 -27.66
C ASP A 160 13.48 -2.63 -28.88
N GLU A 161 13.43 -3.94 -29.18
CA GLU A 161 14.13 -4.57 -30.31
C GLU A 161 15.66 -4.52 -30.29
N ILE A 162 16.28 -3.91 -29.27
CA ILE A 162 17.73 -3.83 -29.10
C ILE A 162 18.16 -4.70 -27.92
N PRO A 163 19.03 -5.71 -28.13
CA PRO A 163 19.54 -6.52 -27.03
C PRO A 163 20.27 -5.67 -25.99
N LYS A 164 19.98 -5.90 -24.71
CA LYS A 164 20.45 -5.09 -23.58
C LYS A 164 21.96 -4.98 -23.52
N GLU A 165 22.67 -6.06 -23.85
CA GLU A 165 24.13 -6.15 -23.86
C GLU A 165 24.79 -5.22 -24.88
N LYS A 166 24.04 -4.71 -25.85
CA LYS A 166 24.53 -3.74 -26.83
C LYS A 166 24.33 -2.29 -26.38
N ILE A 167 23.52 -2.05 -25.35
CA ILE A 167 23.28 -0.72 -24.79
C ILE A 167 24.26 -0.52 -23.63
N SER A 168 25.02 0.56 -23.66
CA SER A 168 25.94 0.89 -22.57
C SER A 168 25.40 2.02 -21.70
N ILE A 169 25.80 2.01 -20.43
CA ILE A 169 25.51 3.08 -19.47
C ILE A 169 26.82 3.50 -18.82
N ASN A 170 26.98 4.80 -18.55
CA ASN A 170 28.21 5.32 -17.93
C ASN A 170 28.41 4.86 -16.47
N TYR A 171 27.39 4.27 -15.83
CA TYR A 171 27.46 3.65 -14.51
C TYR A 171 27.11 2.16 -14.59
N ASN A 172 28.10 1.33 -14.97
CA ASN A 172 27.94 -0.12 -15.09
C ASN A 172 28.04 -0.87 -13.75
N GLN A 173 28.56 -0.22 -12.71
CA GLN A 173 28.63 -0.71 -11.33
C GLN A 173 27.67 0.07 -10.44
N PRO A 174 27.22 -0.51 -9.30
CA PRO A 174 26.43 0.21 -8.31
C PRO A 174 27.17 1.45 -7.80
N VAL A 175 26.47 2.57 -7.70
CA VAL A 175 26.99 3.82 -7.13
C VAL A 175 26.72 3.81 -5.64
N LEU A 176 27.78 3.94 -4.84
CA LEU A 176 27.70 4.12 -3.39
C LEU A 176 27.31 5.57 -3.04
N ILE A 177 26.45 5.69 -2.03
CA ILE A 177 25.98 6.93 -1.43
C ILE A 177 26.10 6.78 0.08
N GLN A 178 26.73 7.76 0.73
CA GLN A 178 26.87 7.76 2.18
C GLN A 178 25.68 8.45 2.86
N LYS A 179 25.49 8.16 4.14
CA LYS A 179 24.48 8.80 4.98
C LYS A 179 24.57 10.33 4.90
N ASN A 180 23.43 10.97 4.68
CA ASN A 180 23.29 12.43 4.54
C ASN A 180 24.05 13.08 3.37
N GLU A 181 24.63 12.29 2.46
CA GLU A 181 25.22 12.80 1.22
C GLU A 181 24.12 13.04 0.17
N ILE A 182 24.12 14.22 -0.46
CA ILE A 182 23.33 14.47 -1.66
C ILE A 182 24.25 14.31 -2.88
N LYS A 183 23.97 13.31 -3.70
CA LYS A 183 24.75 13.01 -4.89
C LYS A 183 23.94 13.33 -6.14
N VAL A 184 24.52 14.17 -7.01
CA VAL A 184 23.94 14.51 -8.31
C VAL A 184 24.75 13.82 -9.40
N LEU A 185 24.08 13.08 -10.27
CA LEU A 185 24.68 12.28 -11.34
C LEU A 185 24.03 12.58 -12.68
N ASP A 186 24.85 12.69 -13.73
CA ASP A 186 24.38 12.66 -15.12
C ASP A 186 24.50 11.23 -15.65
N VAL A 187 23.35 10.56 -15.82
CA VAL A 187 23.26 9.19 -16.31
C VAL A 187 23.06 9.22 -17.81
N VAL A 188 23.96 8.56 -18.55
CA VAL A 188 23.95 8.54 -20.02
C VAL A 188 23.81 7.12 -20.52
N CYS A 189 22.76 6.87 -21.30
CA CYS A 189 22.53 5.65 -22.04
C CYS A 189 23.03 5.83 -23.49
N ARG A 190 23.87 4.90 -23.95
CA ARG A 190 24.41 4.90 -25.32
C ARG A 190 23.93 3.69 -26.09
N ILE A 191 23.35 3.94 -27.26
CA ILE A 191 22.90 2.90 -28.18
C ILE A 191 23.76 2.99 -29.45
N PRO A 192 24.58 1.98 -29.75
CA PRO A 192 25.49 2.03 -30.89
C PRO A 192 24.75 1.90 -32.21
N ALA A 193 25.20 2.65 -33.23
CA ALA A 193 24.59 2.70 -34.56
C ALA A 193 24.33 1.31 -35.18
N SER A 194 25.25 0.37 -34.97
CA SER A 194 25.21 -1.00 -35.52
C SER A 194 23.98 -1.82 -35.12
N THR A 195 23.21 -1.38 -34.13
CA THR A 195 22.03 -2.10 -33.63
C THR A 195 20.72 -1.53 -34.14
N LEU A 196 20.78 -0.38 -34.79
CA LEU A 196 19.62 0.36 -35.25
C LEU A 196 19.23 -0.15 -36.64
N LYS A 197 17.95 -0.48 -36.79
CA LYS A 197 17.37 -0.83 -38.10
C LYS A 197 16.05 -0.11 -38.24
N ILE A 198 15.81 0.38 -39.45
CA ILE A 198 14.48 0.85 -39.84
C ILE A 198 13.79 -0.33 -40.52
N PRO A 199 12.56 -0.69 -40.14
CA PRO A 199 11.80 -1.74 -40.82
C PRO A 199 11.74 -1.50 -42.33
N GLU A 200 11.83 -2.57 -43.13
CA GLU A 200 11.78 -2.46 -44.59
C GLU A 200 10.52 -1.71 -45.05
N GLY A 201 10.69 -0.79 -46.01
CA GLY A 201 9.62 0.04 -46.54
C GLY A 201 9.22 1.25 -45.70
N ARG A 202 10.00 1.60 -44.66
CA ARG A 202 9.82 2.84 -43.88
C ARG A 202 11.02 3.77 -44.02
N GLU A 203 10.75 5.08 -44.01
CA GLU A 203 11.78 6.13 -44.02
C GLU A 203 12.10 6.63 -42.60
N LEU A 204 11.20 6.38 -41.65
CA LEU A 204 11.29 6.84 -40.26
C LEU A 204 10.88 5.71 -39.32
N SER A 205 11.55 5.61 -38.17
CA SER A 205 11.14 4.75 -37.06
C SER A 205 11.27 5.47 -35.74
N SER A 206 10.26 5.39 -34.89
CA SER A 206 10.33 5.90 -33.52
C SER A 206 10.64 4.75 -32.58
N GLN A 207 11.66 4.93 -31.75
CA GLN A 207 12.10 3.94 -30.77
C GLN A 207 11.92 4.50 -29.37
N LYS A 208 11.52 3.62 -28.44
CA LYS A 208 11.35 3.96 -27.03
C LYS A 208 12.47 3.34 -26.21
N VAL A 209 13.07 4.17 -25.36
CA VAL A 209 14.13 3.78 -24.44
C VAL A 209 13.65 3.99 -23.02
N LYS A 210 13.96 3.03 -22.17
CA LYS A 210 13.65 2.99 -20.75
C LYS A 210 14.93 3.09 -19.95
N LEU A 211 14.99 4.05 -19.04
CA LEU A 211 15.99 4.12 -17.99
C LEU A 211 15.34 3.66 -16.68
N SER A 212 15.92 2.63 -16.06
CA SER A 212 15.52 2.12 -14.74
C SER A 212 16.64 2.36 -13.73
N ALA A 213 16.28 2.71 -12.51
CA ALA A 213 17.19 2.75 -11.37
C ALA A 213 16.60 1.96 -10.20
N VAL A 214 17.42 1.12 -9.58
CA VAL A 214 17.08 0.37 -8.36
C VAL A 214 18.00 0.84 -7.25
N TYR A 215 17.45 1.23 -6.11
CA TYR A 215 18.21 1.67 -4.94
C TYR A 215 17.68 1.05 -3.66
N ASP A 216 18.57 0.76 -2.73
CA ASP A 216 18.22 0.35 -1.38
C ASP A 216 17.77 1.56 -0.55
N PHE A 217 16.81 1.35 0.35
CA PHE A 217 16.31 2.38 1.23
C PHE A 217 15.80 1.75 2.53
N GLU A 218 15.83 2.53 3.61
CA GLU A 218 15.33 2.13 4.91
C GLU A 218 14.28 3.12 5.39
N THR A 219 13.17 2.61 5.91
CA THR A 219 12.14 3.41 6.54
C THR A 219 11.88 2.89 7.94
N THR A 220 11.76 3.81 8.89
CA THR A 220 11.37 3.50 10.26
C THR A 220 10.00 4.06 10.57
N SER A 221 9.33 3.46 11.55
CA SER A 221 8.11 3.98 12.15
C SER A 221 8.16 3.78 13.65
N THR A 222 7.75 4.79 14.41
CA THR A 222 7.70 4.79 15.86
C THR A 222 6.26 5.09 16.31
N LEU A 223 5.74 4.27 17.22
CA LEU A 223 4.43 4.44 17.81
C LEU A 223 4.59 4.65 19.31
N GLY A 224 4.28 5.85 19.79
CA GLY A 224 4.22 6.12 21.22
C GLY A 224 3.19 5.21 21.91
N VAL A 225 3.56 4.62 23.04
CA VAL A 225 2.69 3.78 23.85
C VAL A 225 2.70 4.26 25.30
N TYR A 226 1.52 4.33 25.89
CA TYR A 226 1.35 4.66 27.30
C TYR A 226 1.00 3.38 28.03
N THR A 227 1.66 3.09 29.14
CA THR A 227 1.46 1.84 29.87
C THR A 227 1.19 2.11 31.34
N MET A 228 0.38 1.26 31.97
CA MET A 228 0.19 1.26 33.42
C MET A 228 -0.36 -0.08 33.89
N GLN A 229 -0.20 -0.40 35.17
CA GLN A 229 -0.80 -1.61 35.74
C GLN A 229 -2.33 -1.61 35.64
N GLN A 230 -2.90 -2.76 35.29
CA GLN A 230 -4.36 -2.97 35.18
C GLN A 230 -5.13 -2.51 36.43
N ALA A 231 -4.65 -2.90 37.62
CA ALA A 231 -5.34 -2.59 38.88
C ALA A 231 -5.43 -1.07 39.14
N TYR A 232 -4.40 -0.32 38.73
CA TYR A 232 -4.38 1.13 38.87
C TYR A 232 -5.22 1.82 37.80
N PHE A 233 -5.18 1.33 36.55
CA PHE A 233 -6.07 1.78 35.48
C PHE A 233 -7.55 1.65 35.90
N ASP A 234 -7.95 0.48 36.39
CA ASP A 234 -9.32 0.22 36.86
C ASP A 234 -9.72 1.17 38.00
N ASN A 235 -8.79 1.48 38.91
CA ASN A 235 -9.04 2.44 39.99
C ASN A 235 -9.37 3.85 39.48
N LEU A 236 -8.62 4.33 38.47
CA LEU A 236 -8.86 5.64 37.86
C LEU A 236 -10.16 5.67 37.07
N MET A 237 -10.41 4.63 36.27
CA MET A 237 -11.63 4.53 35.48
C MET A 237 -12.88 4.47 36.37
N ASN A 238 -12.83 3.73 37.47
CA ASN A 238 -13.93 3.69 38.46
C ASN A 238 -14.17 5.04 39.15
N LYS A 239 -13.18 5.92 39.19
CA LYS A 239 -13.29 7.31 39.68
C LYS A 239 -13.67 8.31 38.58
N GLY A 240 -13.84 7.87 37.34
CA GLY A 240 -14.12 8.74 36.19
C GLY A 240 -12.93 9.61 35.78
N ILE A 241 -11.70 9.22 36.13
CA ILE A 241 -10.47 9.97 35.82
C ILE A 241 -9.86 9.38 34.55
N ASN A 242 -9.64 10.22 33.52
CA ASN A 242 -8.93 9.80 32.31
C ASN A 242 -7.41 9.87 32.57
N PRO A 243 -6.67 8.74 32.50
CA PRO A 243 -5.23 8.73 32.77
C PRO A 243 -4.42 9.60 31.80
N LEU A 244 -4.94 9.90 30.61
CA LEU A 244 -4.24 10.63 29.54
C LEU A 244 -4.61 12.12 29.46
N GLU A 245 -5.48 12.62 30.35
CA GLU A 245 -6.03 13.98 30.28
C GLU A 245 -4.93 15.06 30.25
N ASN A 246 -3.89 14.90 31.07
CA ASN A 246 -2.82 15.88 31.27
C ASN A 246 -1.58 15.64 30.38
N ILE A 247 -1.60 14.66 29.49
CA ILE A 247 -0.47 14.38 28.60
C ILE A 247 -0.41 15.45 27.50
N ASN A 248 0.77 16.00 27.25
CA ASN A 248 1.00 16.95 26.16
C ASN A 248 1.73 16.27 25.00
N ASP A 249 1.00 15.43 24.27
CA ASP A 249 1.50 14.69 23.10
C ASP A 249 0.62 15.03 21.89
N PRO A 250 1.17 15.68 20.84
CA PRO A 250 0.41 16.06 19.66
C PRO A 250 -0.06 14.86 18.82
N ASN A 251 0.58 13.70 18.97
CA ASN A 251 0.22 12.48 18.26
C ASN A 251 -0.79 11.63 19.03
N LEU A 252 -1.18 12.02 20.25
CA LEU A 252 -2.18 11.34 21.05
C LEU A 252 -3.56 11.99 20.89
N ASP A 253 -4.49 11.28 20.26
CA ASP A 253 -5.91 11.62 20.36
C ASP A 253 -6.42 11.19 21.74
N LYS A 254 -6.59 12.15 22.66
CA LYS A 254 -7.07 11.89 24.03
C LYS A 254 -8.50 11.37 24.09
N ASN A 255 -9.33 11.68 23.09
CA ASN A 255 -10.73 11.25 23.04
C ASN A 255 -10.83 9.81 22.55
N ALA A 256 -10.13 9.50 21.45
CA ALA A 256 -10.06 8.15 20.92
C ALA A 256 -9.11 7.24 21.72
N ARG A 257 -8.22 7.83 22.54
CA ARG A 257 -7.11 7.19 23.23
C ARG A 257 -6.22 6.40 22.28
N GLN A 258 -5.91 7.00 21.14
CA GLN A 258 -5.11 6.40 20.07
C GLN A 258 -3.92 7.28 19.76
N THR A 259 -2.76 6.67 19.61
CA THR A 259 -1.54 7.35 19.16
C THR A 259 -1.40 7.22 17.66
N ILE A 260 -0.95 8.29 17.02
CA ILE A 260 -0.59 8.33 15.61
C ILE A 260 0.90 8.01 15.51
N PRO A 261 1.32 6.99 14.74
CA PRO A 261 2.73 6.67 14.54
C PRO A 261 3.42 7.78 13.75
N GLU A 262 4.68 8.02 14.10
CA GLU A 262 5.62 8.79 13.29
C GLU A 262 6.34 7.83 12.33
N ALA A 263 6.70 8.33 11.15
CA ALA A 263 7.43 7.56 10.15
C ALA A 263 8.45 8.41 9.41
N THR A 264 9.55 7.80 8.97
CA THR A 264 10.56 8.50 8.17
C THR A 264 10.01 8.92 6.81
N TYR A 265 10.37 10.12 6.35
CA TYR A 265 10.11 10.52 4.96
C TYR A 265 10.97 9.73 3.97
N GLY A 266 10.37 9.26 2.88
CA GLY A 266 11.06 8.47 1.84
C GLY A 266 10.11 8.05 0.73
N PRO A 267 10.51 7.22 -0.23
CA PRO A 267 9.64 6.77 -1.32
C PRO A 267 8.48 5.89 -0.83
N MET A 268 8.76 5.04 0.16
CA MET A 268 7.77 4.29 0.93
C MET A 268 7.88 4.68 2.41
N GLN A 269 6.75 4.63 3.12
CA GLN A 269 6.65 4.83 4.56
C GLN A 269 6.14 3.55 5.23
N ALA A 270 6.78 3.17 6.34
CA ALA A 270 6.24 2.19 7.27
C ALA A 270 5.14 2.85 8.13
N VAL A 271 4.09 2.10 8.45
CA VAL A 271 3.02 2.55 9.34
C VAL A 271 2.72 1.44 10.32
N LEU A 272 2.95 1.71 11.59
CA LEU A 272 2.52 0.86 12.70
C LEU A 272 1.06 1.14 13.06
N GLY A 273 0.32 0.08 13.38
CA GLY A 273 -1.09 0.16 13.76
C GLY A 273 -1.35 -0.66 15.00
N LEU A 274 -1.93 -0.03 16.01
CA LEU A 274 -2.40 -0.69 17.22
C LEU A 274 -3.91 -0.54 17.32
N SER A 275 -4.63 -1.65 17.38
CA SER A 275 -6.11 -1.65 17.37
C SER A 275 -6.75 -1.39 18.74
N TYR A 276 -5.98 -0.89 19.72
CA TYR A 276 -6.38 -0.81 21.12
C TYR A 276 -6.24 0.60 21.66
N SER A 277 -7.14 0.96 22.58
CA SER A 277 -7.05 2.22 23.31
C SER A 277 -5.91 2.18 24.32
N GLN A 278 -5.17 3.26 24.40
CA GLN A 278 -4.17 3.53 25.42
C GLN A 278 -4.84 3.93 26.76
N PRO A 279 -4.14 3.82 27.90
CA PRO A 279 -2.88 3.11 28.07
C PRO A 279 -3.05 1.58 27.99
N LEU A 280 -1.98 0.89 27.59
CA LEU A 280 -1.89 -0.56 27.62
C LEU A 280 -1.64 -1.06 29.05
N THR A 281 -2.17 -2.24 29.33
CA THR A 281 -2.14 -2.89 30.64
C THR A 281 -1.71 -4.35 30.45
N GLU A 282 -1.51 -5.11 31.52
CA GLU A 282 -1.14 -6.53 31.44
C GLU A 282 -2.28 -7.43 30.95
N ARG A 283 -3.52 -6.94 31.05
CA ARG A 283 -4.73 -7.66 30.66
C ARG A 283 -5.46 -6.90 29.59
N ASN A 284 -5.80 -7.55 28.50
CA ASN A 284 -6.66 -6.96 27.50
C ASN A 284 -7.92 -7.79 27.31
N SER A 285 -8.81 -7.30 26.46
CA SER A 285 -10.09 -7.95 26.19
C SER A 285 -9.99 -9.17 25.27
N ALA A 286 -8.79 -9.55 24.81
CA ALA A 286 -8.59 -10.76 24.01
C ALA A 286 -8.43 -11.98 24.93
N GLU A 287 -8.82 -13.16 24.44
CA GLU A 287 -8.80 -14.42 25.21
C GLU A 287 -7.39 -14.85 25.65
N ASP A 288 -6.34 -14.30 25.03
CA ASP A 288 -4.94 -14.65 25.26
C ASP A 288 -4.12 -13.52 25.91
N ASP A 289 -4.76 -12.43 26.37
CA ASP A 289 -4.09 -11.23 26.89
C ASP A 289 -3.04 -10.65 25.90
N THR A 290 -3.27 -10.78 24.58
CA THR A 290 -2.37 -10.24 23.54
C THR A 290 -2.92 -9.03 22.77
N TYR A 291 -2.03 -8.11 22.46
CA TYR A 291 -2.26 -6.95 21.63
C TYR A 291 -1.86 -7.27 20.19
N ASN A 292 -2.78 -7.05 19.26
CA ASN A 292 -2.46 -7.09 17.83
C ASN A 292 -1.73 -5.82 17.40
N LEU A 293 -0.50 -6.01 16.90
CA LEU A 293 0.28 -4.98 16.22
C LEU A 293 0.27 -5.29 14.73
N ARG A 294 0.03 -4.27 13.92
CA ARG A 294 0.01 -4.41 12.47
C ARG A 294 1.06 -3.50 11.86
N LEU A 295 1.76 -4.00 10.86
CA LEU A 295 2.76 -3.24 10.10
C LEU A 295 2.36 -3.18 8.64
N LYS A 296 2.24 -1.97 8.12
CA LYS A 296 1.92 -1.68 6.73
C LYS A 296 3.09 -0.90 6.11
N ILE A 297 3.41 -1.17 4.85
CA ILE A 297 4.25 -0.28 4.04
C ILE A 297 3.40 0.33 2.94
N GLN A 298 3.54 1.63 2.69
CA GLN A 298 2.78 2.29 1.62
C GLN A 298 3.60 3.40 0.97
N LYS A 299 3.21 3.80 -0.23
CA LYS A 299 3.84 4.93 -0.90
C LYS A 299 3.58 6.21 -0.10
N SER A 300 4.62 6.99 0.17
CA SER A 300 4.49 8.20 0.98
C SER A 300 3.76 9.33 0.25
N SER A 301 3.99 9.44 -1.07
CA SER A 301 3.47 10.52 -1.91
C SER A 301 3.37 10.09 -3.36
N SER A 302 2.42 10.65 -4.10
CA SER A 302 2.31 10.51 -5.55
C SER A 302 3.49 11.11 -6.32
N SER A 303 4.29 11.97 -5.68
CA SER A 303 5.49 12.58 -6.28
C SER A 303 6.62 11.59 -6.54
N TRP A 304 6.67 10.47 -5.81
CA TRP A 304 7.66 9.42 -6.03
C TRP A 304 7.28 8.57 -7.23
N LEU A 305 8.07 8.64 -8.30
CA LEU A 305 7.88 7.80 -9.48
C LEU A 305 8.57 6.46 -9.24
N GLY A 306 7.83 5.36 -9.21
CA GLY A 306 8.40 4.03 -8.97
C GLY A 306 7.54 3.15 -8.07
N ARG A 307 8.11 2.00 -7.71
CA ARG A 307 7.46 0.95 -6.93
C ARG A 307 8.45 0.26 -5.98
N LEU A 308 7.92 -0.29 -4.90
CA LEU A 308 8.61 -1.28 -4.08
C LEU A 308 8.97 -2.49 -4.96
N SER A 309 10.26 -2.78 -5.09
CA SER A 309 10.77 -3.91 -5.86
C SER A 309 10.85 -5.16 -5.00
N LYS A 310 11.40 -5.01 -3.79
CA LYS A 310 11.67 -6.11 -2.87
C LYS A 310 11.79 -5.59 -1.44
N ILE A 311 11.29 -6.37 -0.48
CA ILE A 311 11.58 -6.21 0.95
C ILE A 311 12.79 -7.09 1.28
N ASN A 312 13.81 -6.49 1.87
CA ASN A 312 15.04 -7.17 2.28
C ASN A 312 14.93 -7.65 3.72
N GLN A 313 14.53 -6.77 4.65
CA GLN A 313 14.44 -7.06 6.09
C GLN A 313 13.29 -6.29 6.74
N VAL A 314 12.75 -6.86 7.81
CA VAL A 314 11.72 -6.23 8.63
C VAL A 314 12.07 -6.49 10.09
N TYR A 315 12.17 -5.42 10.87
CA TYR A 315 12.39 -5.47 12.31
C TYR A 315 11.23 -4.82 13.06
N ILE A 316 10.94 -5.36 14.25
CA ILE A 316 10.05 -4.77 15.23
C ILE A 316 10.86 -4.57 16.52
N TYR A 317 10.72 -3.40 17.11
CA TYR A 317 11.32 -3.03 18.38
C TYR A 317 10.20 -2.93 19.42
N LEU A 318 10.29 -3.70 20.49
CA LEU A 318 9.35 -3.64 21.61
C LEU A 318 10.06 -3.24 22.90
N PRO A 319 9.42 -2.50 23.80
CA PRO A 319 9.91 -2.29 25.16
C PRO A 319 10.28 -3.59 25.87
N THR A 320 11.26 -3.55 26.77
CA THR A 320 11.75 -4.75 27.49
C THR A 320 10.70 -5.47 28.32
N ASN A 321 9.71 -4.75 28.83
CA ASN A 321 8.55 -5.28 29.56
C ASN A 321 7.48 -5.91 28.64
N PHE A 322 7.67 -5.84 27.32
CA PHE A 322 6.82 -6.49 26.33
C PHE A 322 7.52 -7.73 25.76
N GLU A 323 6.71 -8.62 25.20
CA GLU A 323 7.14 -9.86 24.56
C GLU A 323 6.32 -10.11 23.31
N LEU A 324 7.00 -10.38 22.19
CA LEU A 324 6.34 -10.70 20.93
C LEU A 324 5.85 -12.15 20.97
N VAL A 325 4.56 -12.37 20.69
CA VAL A 325 3.89 -13.67 20.68
C VAL A 325 3.62 -14.07 19.23
N ASP A 326 4.69 -14.26 18.46
CA ASP A 326 4.63 -14.63 17.06
C ASP A 326 5.85 -15.46 16.66
N GLU A 327 5.61 -16.69 16.21
CA GLU A 327 6.65 -17.64 15.79
C GLU A 327 7.41 -17.20 14.55
N ASN A 328 6.86 -16.27 13.77
CA ASN A 328 7.46 -15.79 12.54
C ASN A 328 8.53 -14.72 12.78
N PHE A 329 8.80 -14.39 14.03
CA PHE A 329 9.78 -13.41 14.44
C PHE A 329 10.80 -14.04 15.38
N LYS A 330 12.06 -13.70 15.16
CA LYS A 330 13.17 -14.13 16.01
C LYS A 330 13.78 -12.94 16.72
N GLU A 331 13.92 -13.03 18.03
CA GLU A 331 14.65 -12.04 18.81
C GLU A 331 16.13 -12.02 18.39
N VAL A 332 16.66 -10.84 18.11
CA VAL A 332 18.04 -10.62 17.71
C VAL A 332 18.87 -10.41 18.98
N GLN A 333 19.65 -11.42 19.37
CA GLN A 333 20.43 -11.40 20.62
C GLN A 333 21.81 -10.73 20.47
N ASP A 334 22.38 -10.76 19.25
CA ASP A 334 23.70 -10.17 18.95
C ASP A 334 23.52 -8.77 18.35
N LEU A 335 23.18 -7.78 19.18
CA LEU A 335 23.24 -6.37 18.77
C LEU A 335 24.68 -5.86 18.93
N SER A 336 25.17 -5.15 17.91
CA SER A 336 26.45 -4.45 18.02
C SER A 336 26.41 -3.39 19.13
N VAL A 337 27.57 -3.02 19.67
CA VAL A 337 27.68 -2.02 20.76
C VAL A 337 27.14 -0.66 20.30
N GLU A 338 27.25 -0.32 19.01
CA GLU A 338 26.63 0.88 18.44
C GLU A 338 25.09 0.80 18.36
N GLU A 339 24.52 -0.35 17.94
CA GLU A 339 23.05 -0.55 17.93
C GLU A 339 22.46 -0.53 19.34
N LEU A 340 23.18 -1.04 20.35
CA LEU A 340 22.75 -1.02 21.74
C LEU A 340 22.63 0.40 22.33
N ALA A 341 23.36 1.38 21.78
CA ALA A 341 23.33 2.77 22.24
C ALA A 341 22.11 3.55 21.73
N GLU A 342 21.60 3.23 20.53
CA GLU A 342 20.39 3.85 19.97
C GLU A 342 19.09 3.19 20.48
N ILE A 343 19.15 1.93 20.93
CA ILE A 343 17.98 1.10 21.28
C ILE A 343 17.87 0.87 22.80
N SER A 344 18.50 1.68 23.66
CA SER A 344 18.56 1.42 25.11
C SER A 344 17.16 1.27 25.72
N GLY A 345 16.75 0.04 26.06
CA GLY A 345 15.44 -0.26 26.66
C GLY A 345 14.46 -1.07 25.80
N SER A 346 14.81 -1.43 24.56
CA SER A 346 13.96 -2.24 23.68
C SER A 346 14.60 -3.56 23.23
N LYS A 347 13.77 -4.56 22.93
CA LYS A 347 14.10 -5.84 22.29
C LYS A 347 13.86 -5.74 20.79
N LYS A 348 14.81 -6.19 19.97
CA LYS A 348 14.73 -6.23 18.50
C LYS A 348 14.30 -7.61 18.03
N TYR A 349 13.28 -7.68 17.18
CA TYR A 349 12.77 -8.91 16.58
C TYR A 349 12.84 -8.80 15.06
N ARG A 350 13.39 -9.81 14.39
CA ARG A 350 13.48 -9.89 12.94
C ARG A 350 12.42 -10.83 12.39
N LEU A 351 11.72 -10.41 11.34
CA LEU A 351 10.80 -11.28 10.60
C LEU A 351 11.56 -12.37 9.85
N ASP A 352 11.05 -13.59 9.87
CA ASP A 352 11.64 -14.74 9.21
C ASP A 352 11.73 -14.60 7.69
N ASP A 353 12.82 -15.11 7.12
CA ASP A 353 13.10 -15.03 5.69
C ASP A 353 12.02 -15.73 4.85
N GLU A 354 11.39 -16.80 5.36
CA GLU A 354 10.27 -17.46 4.68
C GLU A 354 9.08 -16.50 4.50
N LYS A 355 8.75 -15.73 5.53
CA LYS A 355 7.70 -14.72 5.44
C LYS A 355 8.10 -13.60 4.50
N ILE A 356 9.32 -13.07 4.60
CA ILE A 356 9.82 -12.04 3.66
C ILE A 356 9.73 -12.53 2.21
N ASN A 357 10.11 -13.77 1.93
CA ASN A 357 9.99 -14.38 0.62
C ASN A 357 8.52 -14.53 0.18
N GLY A 358 7.61 -14.87 1.09
CA GLY A 358 6.18 -14.89 0.84
C GLY A 358 5.63 -13.50 0.48
N LEU A 359 6.06 -12.46 1.20
CA LEU A 359 5.69 -11.06 0.95
C LEU A 359 6.15 -10.60 -0.44
N ASN A 360 7.41 -10.88 -0.80
CA ASN A 360 7.98 -10.54 -2.11
C ASN A 360 7.30 -11.27 -3.27
N ASN A 361 6.64 -12.40 -3.02
CA ASN A 361 5.93 -13.18 -4.03
C ASN A 361 4.43 -12.89 -4.11
N GLN A 362 3.88 -11.99 -3.30
CA GLN A 362 2.43 -11.78 -3.25
C GLN A 362 1.82 -11.34 -4.58
N CYS A 363 2.49 -10.49 -5.36
CA CYS A 363 2.01 -10.15 -6.70
C CYS A 363 1.88 -11.38 -7.60
N ASN A 364 2.84 -12.30 -7.53
CA ASN A 364 2.80 -13.56 -8.26
C ASN A 364 1.78 -14.55 -7.68
N LEU A 365 1.33 -14.39 -6.44
CA LEU A 365 0.35 -15.29 -5.83
C LEU A 365 -1.08 -14.82 -6.14
N TYR A 366 -1.34 -13.52 -5.96
CA TYR A 366 -2.69 -12.94 -6.02
C TYR A 366 -3.03 -12.30 -7.37
N TYR A 367 -2.02 -11.83 -8.12
CA TYR A 367 -2.20 -10.98 -9.30
C TYR A 367 -1.48 -11.51 -10.55
N LYS A 368 -1.25 -12.84 -10.65
CA LYS A 368 -0.53 -13.56 -11.74
C LYS A 368 -0.75 -13.06 -13.17
N SER A 369 -1.90 -12.45 -13.46
CA SER A 369 -2.29 -11.99 -14.80
C SER A 369 -2.78 -10.54 -14.82
N ASP A 370 -2.66 -9.81 -13.71
CA ASP A 370 -3.07 -8.40 -13.58
C ASP A 370 -1.88 -7.54 -13.09
N PRO A 371 -1.00 -7.13 -14.01
CA PRO A 371 0.14 -6.28 -13.69
C PRO A 371 -0.26 -4.94 -13.08
N GLN A 372 -1.45 -4.43 -13.42
CA GLN A 372 -1.95 -3.17 -12.88
C GLN A 372 -2.43 -3.35 -11.44
N GLY A 373 -3.15 -4.44 -11.15
CA GLY A 373 -3.55 -4.80 -9.79
C GLY A 373 -2.35 -4.99 -8.84
N CYS A 374 -1.25 -5.55 -9.34
CA CYS A 374 0.01 -5.63 -8.58
C CYS A 374 0.62 -4.24 -8.31
N LYS A 375 0.61 -3.33 -9.29
CA LYS A 375 1.09 -1.95 -9.09
C LYS A 375 0.24 -1.20 -8.06
N ASP A 376 -1.08 -1.27 -8.19
CA ASP A 376 -2.03 -0.62 -7.29
C ASP A 376 -1.89 -1.12 -5.84
N LEU A 377 -1.50 -2.38 -5.64
CA LEU A 377 -1.27 -2.96 -4.31
C LEU A 377 -0.18 -2.21 -3.55
N PHE A 378 0.94 -1.91 -4.21
CA PHE A 378 2.03 -1.17 -3.57
C PHE A 378 1.69 0.31 -3.35
N GLU A 379 0.92 0.92 -4.26
CA GLU A 379 0.52 2.32 -4.12
C GLU A 379 -0.48 2.54 -2.98
N ARG A 380 -1.47 1.65 -2.82
CA ARG A 380 -2.47 1.70 -1.73
C ARG A 380 -1.91 1.17 -0.41
N GLY A 381 -0.78 0.50 -0.49
CA GLY A 381 -0.03 -0.03 0.62
C GLY A 381 -0.33 -1.49 0.91
N PHE A 382 0.69 -2.12 1.44
CA PHE A 382 0.85 -3.54 1.59
C PHE A 382 0.99 -3.87 3.07
N ILE A 383 0.16 -4.79 3.58
CA ILE A 383 0.28 -5.26 4.96
C ILE A 383 1.45 -6.23 5.02
N ILE A 384 2.51 -5.83 5.72
CA ILE A 384 3.72 -6.62 5.91
C ILE A 384 3.44 -7.77 6.87
N THR A 385 2.83 -7.44 8.01
CA THR A 385 2.49 -8.43 9.02
C THR A 385 1.35 -7.94 9.92
N THR A 386 0.65 -8.91 10.50
CA THR A 386 -0.24 -8.73 11.65
C THR A 386 0.28 -9.68 12.72
N THR A 387 0.95 -9.12 13.72
CA THR A 387 1.63 -9.85 14.79
C THR A 387 0.96 -9.57 16.13
N LYS A 388 1.33 -10.32 17.16
CA LYS A 388 0.80 -10.17 18.51
C LYS A 388 1.93 -9.94 19.49
N PHE A 389 1.69 -9.14 20.51
CA PHE A 389 2.59 -8.99 21.65
C PHE A 389 1.81 -8.96 22.95
N ARG A 390 2.48 -9.27 24.06
CA ARG A 390 1.91 -9.16 25.40
C ARG A 390 2.71 -8.17 26.24
N ALA A 391 2.01 -7.48 27.14
CA ALA A 391 2.63 -6.67 28.18
C ALA A 391 2.72 -7.52 29.46
N ASN A 392 3.90 -7.58 30.07
CA ASN A 392 4.14 -8.49 31.18
C ASN A 392 4.17 -7.78 32.54
N SER A 393 5.19 -6.95 32.78
CA SER A 393 5.41 -6.29 34.07
C SER A 393 5.38 -4.78 33.87
N LEU A 394 4.27 -4.13 34.20
CA LEU A 394 4.11 -2.68 34.07
C LEU A 394 4.23 -1.98 35.42
N GLU A 395 4.51 -0.68 35.38
CA GLU A 395 4.58 0.16 36.57
C GLU A 395 3.17 0.62 37.01
N PRO A 396 2.96 0.85 38.32
CA PRO A 396 1.68 1.36 38.82
C PRO A 396 1.38 2.78 38.33
N SER A 397 2.38 3.55 37.91
CA SER A 397 2.21 4.88 37.31
C SER A 397 2.12 4.82 35.79
N LEU A 398 1.54 5.85 35.18
CA LEU A 398 1.55 6.00 33.73
C LEU A 398 3.00 6.19 33.24
N VAL A 399 3.48 5.27 32.41
CA VAL A 399 4.79 5.31 31.77
C VAL A 399 4.62 5.49 30.27
N TYR A 400 5.46 6.34 29.67
CA TYR A 400 5.55 6.50 28.23
C TYR A 400 6.74 5.69 27.70
N ASP A 401 6.53 4.97 26.61
CA ASP A 401 7.53 4.23 25.86
C ASP A 401 7.16 4.25 24.36
N PHE A 402 7.86 3.49 23.52
CA PHE A 402 7.55 3.37 22.10
C PHE A 402 7.66 1.94 21.58
N ILE A 403 6.87 1.64 20.56
CA ILE A 403 7.04 0.48 19.69
C ILE A 403 7.65 0.98 18.37
N GLY A 404 8.73 0.36 17.92
CA GLY A 404 9.39 0.72 16.67
C GLY A 404 9.22 -0.36 15.59
N ALA A 405 9.35 0.04 14.33
CA ALA A 405 9.56 -0.86 13.20
C ALA A 405 10.54 -0.26 12.22
N GLU A 406 11.29 -1.12 11.56
CA GLU A 406 12.27 -0.76 10.54
C GLU A 406 12.10 -1.73 9.36
N ILE A 407 12.08 -1.17 8.15
CA ILE A 407 11.96 -1.94 6.92
C ILE A 407 13.06 -1.51 5.97
N ASP A 408 13.88 -2.50 5.57
CA ASP A 408 14.88 -2.37 4.51
C ASP A 408 14.28 -2.90 3.20
N TYR A 409 14.38 -2.13 2.12
CA TYR A 409 13.78 -2.48 0.84
C TYR A 409 14.51 -1.88 -0.37
N ASP A 410 14.31 -2.53 -1.53
CA ASP A 410 14.73 -2.02 -2.83
C ASP A 410 13.56 -1.28 -3.48
N PHE A 411 13.79 -0.04 -3.91
CA PHE A 411 12.83 0.75 -4.68
C PHE A 411 13.28 0.88 -6.13
N GLU A 412 12.39 0.55 -7.06
CA GLU A 412 12.63 0.65 -8.51
C GLU A 412 11.88 1.85 -9.07
N THR A 413 12.63 2.75 -9.72
CA THR A 413 12.09 3.88 -10.47
C THR A 413 12.44 3.77 -11.95
N GLU A 414 11.56 4.29 -12.80
CA GLU A 414 11.68 4.17 -14.25
C GLU A 414 11.26 5.47 -14.93
N THR A 415 11.97 5.82 -16.00
CA THR A 415 11.62 6.92 -16.88
C THR A 415 11.86 6.52 -18.33
N PHE A 416 11.21 7.21 -19.26
CA PHE A 416 11.21 6.84 -20.67
C PHE A 416 11.47 8.05 -21.55
N ALA A 417 12.16 7.79 -22.65
CA ALA A 417 12.38 8.73 -23.72
C ALA A 417 12.07 8.05 -25.06
N SER A 418 11.75 8.86 -26.06
CA SER A 418 11.64 8.40 -27.43
C SER A 418 12.53 9.25 -28.33
N PHE A 419 13.06 8.62 -29.37
CA PHE A 419 13.83 9.27 -30.41
C PHE A 419 13.37 8.79 -31.78
N THR A 420 13.64 9.58 -32.82
CA THR A 420 13.29 9.23 -34.20
C THR A 420 14.54 8.89 -35.00
N LEU A 421 14.54 7.73 -35.65
CA LEU A 421 15.51 7.32 -36.65
C LEU A 421 15.07 7.78 -38.03
N VAL A 422 16.01 8.30 -38.81
CA VAL A 422 15.82 8.71 -40.19
C VAL A 422 16.63 7.82 -41.12
N SER A 423 15.97 7.28 -42.15
CA SER A 423 16.60 6.54 -43.23
C SER A 423 17.51 7.47 -44.01
N GLN A 424 18.76 7.05 -44.22
CA GLN A 424 19.55 7.68 -45.27
C GLN A 424 18.98 7.23 -46.61
N PHE A 425 18.42 8.17 -47.38
CA PHE A 425 18.33 7.98 -48.82
C PHE A 425 19.76 7.95 -49.35
N VAL A 426 20.21 6.79 -49.78
CA VAL A 426 21.43 6.66 -50.59
C VAL A 426 21.04 6.81 -52.05
#